data_AF-A0A7Y2GTV3-F1
#
_entry.id   AF-A0A7Y2GTV3-F1
#
_cell.length_a   1.000
_cell.length_b   1.000
_cell.length_c   1.000
_cell.angle_alpha   90.00
_cell.angle_beta   90.00
_cell.angle_gamma   90.00
#
_symmetry.space_group_name_H-M   'P 1'
#
loop_
_entity.id
_entity.type
_entity.pdbx_description
1 polymer ?
#
loop_
_entity_poly.entity_id
_entity_poly.type
_entity_poly.pdbx_seq_one_letter_code
_entity_poly.pdbx_strand_id
1 'polypeptide(L)'
;MEDEKPNIETTDPEAPEVIDGELVLAGDDEIDPEEETKLSSRKDESVGFPELPGEKPSNENTAFYFQYILLPLVFITVTLLGGLRIGVEDGEFLFLRPALICLIYSAILLVLFFRAKLIDLEGWFSDKFGAAKNIANGLVIFTLFAASTQVFNSLIPESGLPFWIIAFCFFWTLWNNLFSEFDTRRLLQSLGGLFGLAFIVKYLLLANLVSAEEGSWITRVWQNPTKEAFAYFLDIRRFSSATGYIQFFTLILYLIGLFVVRPSSSESK
;
A
#
# COMPACT_ATOMS: atom_id res chain seq x y z
N MET A 1 3.71 -64.55 -29.13
CA MET A 1 3.84 -64.22 -30.56
C MET A 1 3.78 -62.70 -30.65
N GLU A 2 4.79 -61.94 -31.08
CA GLU A 2 6.19 -62.23 -31.43
C GLU A 2 7.03 -60.95 -31.14
N ASP A 3 8.28 -61.03 -30.64
CA ASP A 3 8.66 -61.29 -29.24
C ASP A 3 10.10 -60.74 -28.96
N GLU A 4 10.59 -60.81 -27.71
CA GLU A 4 12.02 -60.83 -27.28
C GLU A 4 12.94 -59.56 -27.28
N LYS A 5 13.49 -59.27 -26.07
CA LYS A 5 14.76 -58.65 -25.57
C LYS A 5 15.90 -58.20 -26.54
N PRO A 6 16.89 -57.33 -26.15
CA PRO A 6 17.63 -57.21 -24.85
C PRO A 6 17.70 -55.77 -24.23
N ASN A 7 18.09 -55.49 -22.97
CA ASN A 7 19.21 -55.86 -22.07
C ASN A 7 20.57 -55.18 -22.40
N ILE A 8 21.45 -54.99 -21.39
CA ILE A 8 22.76 -54.23 -21.36
C ILE A 8 22.58 -52.78 -20.86
N GLU A 9 23.33 -52.22 -19.90
CA GLU A 9 24.37 -52.74 -18.97
C GLU A 9 24.36 -51.97 -17.63
N THR A 10 24.86 -52.60 -16.58
CA THR A 10 25.24 -51.96 -15.30
C THR A 10 26.73 -51.62 -15.30
N THR A 11 27.11 -50.45 -14.80
CA THR A 11 28.52 -50.16 -14.44
C THR A 11 28.55 -49.48 -13.07
N ASP A 12 29.43 -49.97 -12.20
CA ASP A 12 29.55 -49.59 -10.79
C ASP A 12 30.17 -48.19 -10.57
N PRO A 13 29.98 -47.58 -9.39
CA PRO A 13 30.68 -46.36 -8.99
C PRO A 13 32.09 -46.67 -8.47
N GLU A 14 33.13 -46.11 -9.08
CA GLU A 14 34.49 -46.16 -8.53
C GLU A 14 34.65 -45.29 -7.27
N ALA A 15 35.54 -45.74 -6.39
CA ALA A 15 35.78 -45.22 -5.04
C ALA A 15 36.90 -44.14 -5.04
N PRO A 16 37.13 -43.41 -3.93
CA PRO A 16 37.99 -42.23 -3.94
C PRO A 16 39.48 -42.53 -3.85
N GLU A 17 40.30 -41.74 -4.55
CA GLU A 17 41.75 -41.71 -4.34
C GLU A 17 42.12 -40.95 -3.05
N VAL A 18 42.99 -41.59 -2.26
CA VAL A 18 43.76 -40.98 -1.18
C VAL A 18 45.20 -40.88 -1.67
N ILE A 19 45.84 -39.71 -1.52
CA ILE A 19 47.28 -39.56 -1.75
C ILE A 19 47.91 -38.96 -0.49
N ASP A 20 48.97 -39.63 -0.04
CA ASP A 20 49.69 -39.34 1.20
C ASP A 20 50.47 -38.02 1.18
N GLY A 21 50.80 -37.53 2.37
CA GLY A 21 51.52 -36.27 2.55
C GLY A 21 53.03 -36.38 2.37
N GLU A 22 53.66 -35.22 2.22
CA GLU A 22 55.12 -35.07 2.33
C GLU A 22 55.47 -34.00 3.37
N LEU A 23 56.53 -34.26 4.12
CA LEU A 23 56.94 -33.51 5.31
C LEU A 23 58.31 -32.90 5.04
N VAL A 24 58.37 -31.58 4.88
CA VAL A 24 59.63 -30.84 4.64
C VAL A 24 59.93 -29.94 5.84
N LEU A 25 61.05 -30.23 6.50
CA LEU A 25 61.63 -29.46 7.59
C LEU A 25 63.10 -29.15 7.31
N ALA A 26 63.57 -28.08 7.98
CA ALA A 26 64.95 -27.67 8.19
C ALA A 26 65.68 -26.98 7.02
N GLY A 27 66.46 -25.98 7.40
CA GLY A 27 67.13 -25.03 6.52
C GLY A 27 67.43 -23.74 7.27
N ASP A 28 68.32 -23.83 8.27
CA ASP A 28 68.92 -22.69 8.98
C ASP A 28 69.63 -21.75 7.96
N ASP A 29 69.96 -20.49 8.23
CA ASP A 29 70.64 -20.00 9.43
C ASP A 29 70.63 -18.45 9.52
N GLU A 30 71.33 -17.95 10.55
CA GLU A 30 72.00 -16.64 10.66
C GLU A 30 71.32 -15.56 11.53
N ILE A 31 71.98 -15.30 12.66
CA ILE A 31 71.64 -14.31 13.69
C ILE A 31 72.65 -13.16 13.57
N ASP A 32 72.18 -11.91 13.50
CA ASP A 32 73.01 -10.71 13.70
C ASP A 32 72.47 -9.93 14.93
N PRO A 33 73.27 -9.74 16.00
CA PRO A 33 72.84 -9.07 17.22
C PRO A 33 73.22 -7.57 17.24
N GLU A 34 72.65 -6.85 18.21
CA GLU A 34 72.99 -5.47 18.59
C GLU A 34 72.49 -4.34 17.67
N GLU A 35 71.31 -3.79 17.98
CA GLU A 35 71.31 -2.37 18.38
C GLU A 35 70.22 -2.07 19.43
N GLU A 36 70.61 -1.38 20.49
CA GLU A 36 69.69 -0.97 21.57
C GLU A 36 68.91 0.29 21.18
N THR A 37 67.61 0.36 21.51
CA THR A 37 67.13 1.57 22.21
C THR A 37 65.85 1.32 23.01
N LYS A 38 65.99 1.27 24.34
CA LYS A 38 64.85 1.47 25.25
C LYS A 38 64.49 2.95 25.24
N LEU A 39 63.24 3.30 24.94
CA LEU A 39 62.66 4.51 25.52
C LEU A 39 61.21 4.30 25.96
N SER A 40 61.01 4.42 27.26
CA SER A 40 59.72 4.32 27.92
C SER A 40 58.89 5.57 27.65
N SER A 41 57.67 5.38 27.13
CA SER A 41 56.59 6.36 27.32
C SER A 41 55.28 5.66 27.63
N ARG A 42 55.04 5.53 28.93
CA ARG A 42 53.85 6.12 29.58
C ARG A 42 52.48 5.76 29.00
N LYS A 43 52.07 4.53 29.29
CA LYS A 43 50.81 4.21 29.99
C LYS A 43 49.71 5.28 29.96
N ASP A 44 48.91 5.28 28.90
CA ASP A 44 47.51 5.71 28.95
C ASP A 44 46.62 4.46 28.92
N GLU A 45 46.26 3.96 30.11
CA GLU A 45 45.15 3.01 30.26
C GLU A 45 43.84 3.77 30.00
N SER A 46 43.46 3.93 28.73
CA SER A 46 42.09 4.26 28.40
C SER A 46 41.21 3.12 28.90
N VAL A 47 40.44 3.38 29.95
CA VAL A 47 39.51 2.41 30.54
C VAL A 47 38.46 2.06 29.50
N GLY A 48 38.71 0.97 28.77
CA GLY A 48 37.78 0.39 27.84
C GLY A 48 36.58 -0.15 28.60
N PHE A 49 35.54 0.67 28.72
CA PHE A 49 34.20 0.15 28.96
C PHE A 49 33.92 -0.89 27.88
N PRO A 50 33.42 -2.09 28.22
CA PRO A 50 32.90 -2.99 27.21
C PRO A 50 31.79 -2.26 26.47
N GLU A 51 32.00 -1.95 25.19
CA GLU A 51 30.89 -1.67 24.30
C GLU A 51 30.06 -2.96 24.25
N LEU A 52 29.01 -3.00 25.08
CA LEU A 52 27.95 -3.99 24.94
C LEU A 52 27.54 -3.95 23.47
N PRO A 53 27.52 -5.09 22.76
CA PRO A 53 27.20 -5.10 21.34
C PRO A 53 25.81 -4.50 21.16
N GLY A 54 25.78 -3.25 20.70
CA GLY A 54 24.54 -2.51 20.49
C GLY A 54 23.75 -3.25 19.44
N GLU A 55 22.75 -4.00 19.89
CA GLU A 55 21.88 -4.82 19.05
C GLU A 55 21.17 -3.90 18.05
N LYS A 56 21.78 -3.76 16.86
CA LYS A 56 21.19 -2.98 15.77
C LYS A 56 19.81 -3.59 15.52
N PRO A 57 18.73 -2.80 15.65
CA PRO A 57 17.38 -3.35 15.58
C PRO A 57 17.23 -4.10 14.27
N SER A 58 16.95 -5.41 14.35
CA SER A 58 16.89 -6.25 13.16
C SER A 58 15.86 -5.68 12.19
N ASN A 59 16.18 -5.72 10.90
CA ASN A 59 15.36 -5.09 9.87
C ASN A 59 13.94 -5.71 9.80
N GLU A 60 13.80 -6.93 10.32
CA GLU A 60 12.54 -7.66 10.50
C GLU A 60 11.59 -6.98 11.50
N ASN A 61 12.07 -6.55 12.67
CA ASN A 61 11.25 -5.88 13.68
C ASN A 61 10.65 -4.58 13.09
N THR A 62 11.48 -3.81 12.39
CA THR A 62 11.04 -2.60 11.68
C THR A 62 9.94 -2.91 10.65
N ALA A 63 10.16 -3.91 9.80
CA ALA A 63 9.16 -4.33 8.80
C ALA A 63 7.82 -4.77 9.44
N PHE A 64 7.88 -5.48 10.56
CA PHE A 64 6.70 -5.88 11.33
C PHE A 64 5.90 -4.66 11.84
N TYR A 65 6.55 -3.67 12.45
CA TYR A 65 5.88 -2.44 12.92
C TYR A 65 5.21 -1.66 11.78
N PHE A 66 5.87 -1.54 10.62
CA PHE A 66 5.28 -0.89 9.45
C PHE A 66 4.03 -1.61 8.93
N GLN A 67 4.08 -2.94 8.77
CA GLN A 67 2.98 -3.72 8.18
C GLN A 67 1.80 -3.92 9.14
N TYR A 68 2.05 -4.12 10.44
CA TYR A 68 1.01 -4.51 11.39
C TYR A 68 0.50 -3.40 12.30
N ILE A 69 1.22 -2.29 12.44
CA ILE A 69 0.78 -1.15 13.25
C ILE A 69 0.53 0.08 12.38
N LEU A 70 1.53 0.54 11.62
CA LEU A 70 1.39 1.78 10.85
C LEU A 70 0.33 1.65 9.75
N LEU A 71 0.37 0.58 8.96
CA LEU A 71 -0.51 0.41 7.80
C LEU A 71 -2.01 0.31 8.18
N PRO A 72 -2.43 -0.50 9.19
CA PRO A 72 -3.81 -0.46 9.69
C PRO A 72 -4.20 0.89 10.28
N LEU A 73 -3.30 1.56 11.01
CA LEU A 73 -3.56 2.89 11.59
C LEU A 73 -3.84 3.92 10.48
N VAL A 74 -3.02 3.93 9.42
CA VAL A 74 -3.22 4.76 8.22
C VAL A 74 -4.60 4.50 7.60
N PHE A 75 -4.97 3.24 7.39
CA PHE A 75 -6.27 2.90 6.81
C PHE A 75 -7.47 3.21 7.74
N ILE A 76 -7.31 3.08 9.05
CA ILE A 76 -8.32 3.54 10.03
C ILE A 76 -8.47 5.06 9.98
N THR A 77 -7.37 5.82 9.91
CA THR A 77 -7.40 7.28 9.74
C THR A 77 -8.13 7.67 8.44
N VAL A 78 -7.82 7.01 7.31
CA VAL A 78 -8.55 7.20 6.04
C VAL A 78 -10.04 6.88 6.19
N THR A 79 -10.38 5.80 6.91
CA THR A 79 -11.78 5.40 7.14
C THR A 79 -12.55 6.48 7.91
N LEU A 80 -11.94 7.04 8.96
CA LEU A 80 -12.55 8.10 9.77
C LEU A 80 -12.68 9.41 8.97
N LEU A 81 -11.62 9.85 8.31
CA LEU A 81 -11.62 11.13 7.57
C LEU A 81 -12.47 11.08 6.29
N GLY A 82 -12.51 9.95 5.58
CA GLY A 82 -13.30 9.78 4.35
C GLY A 82 -14.81 9.76 4.60
N GLY A 83 -15.24 9.34 5.81
CA GLY A 83 -16.64 9.43 6.25
C GLY A 83 -17.05 10.82 6.77
N LEU A 84 -16.08 11.69 7.07
CA LEU A 84 -16.30 12.98 7.70
C LEU A 84 -16.74 14.05 6.68
N ARG A 85 -17.72 14.86 7.05
CA ARG A 85 -18.15 16.08 6.36
C ARG A 85 -18.30 17.20 7.38
N ILE A 86 -18.19 18.44 6.93
CA ILE A 86 -18.39 19.63 7.76
C ILE A 86 -19.60 20.40 7.23
N GLY A 87 -20.57 20.67 8.10
CA GLY A 87 -21.76 21.48 7.81
C GLY A 87 -21.40 22.91 7.36
N VAL A 88 -22.26 23.53 6.54
CA VAL A 88 -22.02 24.89 6.02
C VAL A 88 -22.32 25.96 7.07
N GLU A 89 -23.36 25.74 7.89
CA GLU A 89 -23.91 26.77 8.79
C GLU A 89 -23.15 26.81 10.12
N ASP A 90 -23.17 25.72 10.89
CA ASP A 90 -22.57 25.66 12.24
C ASP A 90 -21.20 24.95 12.31
N GLY A 91 -20.66 24.53 11.16
CA GLY A 91 -19.39 23.77 11.11
C GLY A 91 -19.45 22.37 11.72
N GLU A 92 -20.65 21.82 11.95
CA GLU A 92 -20.86 20.51 12.58
C GLU A 92 -20.14 19.36 11.86
N PHE A 93 -19.58 18.44 12.64
CA PHE A 93 -18.98 17.20 12.15
C PHE A 93 -20.05 16.15 11.85
N LEU A 94 -20.29 15.92 10.57
CA LEU A 94 -21.28 14.98 10.07
C LEU A 94 -20.58 13.72 9.53
N PHE A 95 -20.82 12.57 10.16
CA PHE A 95 -20.38 11.28 9.62
C PHE A 95 -21.44 10.72 8.66
N LEU A 96 -21.10 10.59 7.38
CA LEU A 96 -21.99 9.99 6.39
C LEU A 96 -21.78 8.48 6.29
N ARG A 97 -22.89 7.73 6.38
CA ARG A 97 -22.90 6.30 6.03
C ARG A 97 -22.54 6.12 4.56
N PRO A 98 -21.63 5.21 4.20
CA PRO A 98 -21.33 4.93 2.80
C PRO A 98 -22.54 4.30 2.10
N ALA A 99 -22.78 4.68 0.84
CA ALA A 99 -23.78 4.03 0.01
C ALA A 99 -23.38 2.57 -0.29
N LEU A 100 -24.35 1.66 -0.45
CA LEU A 100 -24.10 0.23 -0.70
C LEU A 100 -23.15 -0.01 -1.88
N ILE A 101 -23.27 0.83 -2.92
CA ILE A 101 -22.41 0.80 -4.11
C ILE A 101 -20.92 0.97 -3.79
N CYS A 102 -20.57 1.74 -2.75
CA CYS A 102 -19.18 1.95 -2.32
C CYS A 102 -18.55 0.68 -1.73
N LEU A 103 -19.35 -0.16 -1.05
CA LEU A 103 -18.91 -1.46 -0.56
C LEU A 103 -18.68 -2.43 -1.73
N ILE A 104 -19.57 -2.40 -2.75
CA ILE A 104 -19.42 -3.20 -3.97
C ILE A 104 -18.14 -2.80 -4.71
N TYR A 105 -17.87 -1.51 -4.90
CA TYR A 105 -16.63 -1.05 -5.53
C TYR A 105 -15.38 -1.41 -4.72
N SER A 106 -15.46 -1.40 -3.39
CA SER A 106 -14.36 -1.82 -2.53
C SER A 106 -14.10 -3.32 -2.58
N ALA A 107 -15.14 -4.14 -2.74
CA ALA A 107 -15.00 -5.58 -2.95
C ALA A 107 -14.35 -5.87 -4.30
N ILE A 108 -14.80 -5.21 -5.38
CA ILE A 108 -14.15 -5.33 -6.71
C ILE A 108 -12.69 -4.85 -6.64
N LEU A 109 -12.42 -3.74 -5.95
CA LEU A 109 -11.07 -3.19 -5.80
C LEU A 109 -10.14 -4.13 -4.99
N LEU A 110 -10.63 -4.80 -3.95
CA LEU A 110 -9.87 -5.87 -3.29
C LEU A 110 -9.52 -7.01 -4.26
N VAL A 111 -10.48 -7.46 -5.08
CA VAL A 111 -10.21 -8.51 -6.09
C VAL A 111 -9.16 -8.04 -7.10
N LEU A 112 -9.17 -6.76 -7.50
CA LEU A 112 -8.12 -6.18 -8.33
C LEU A 112 -6.75 -6.16 -7.62
N PHE A 113 -6.70 -5.88 -6.32
CA PHE A 113 -5.44 -5.93 -5.55
C PHE A 113 -4.86 -7.33 -5.45
N PHE A 114 -5.70 -8.36 -5.29
CA PHE A 114 -5.25 -9.76 -5.37
C PHE A 114 -4.78 -10.12 -6.78
N ARG A 115 -5.56 -9.79 -7.82
CA ARG A 115 -5.23 -10.12 -9.21
C ARG A 115 -3.96 -9.42 -9.73
N ALA A 116 -3.71 -8.18 -9.31
CA ALA A 116 -2.51 -7.41 -9.65
C ALA A 116 -1.34 -7.64 -8.67
N LYS A 117 -1.41 -8.68 -7.82
CA LYS A 117 -0.38 -9.05 -6.83
C LYS A 117 0.05 -7.92 -5.88
N LEU A 118 -0.82 -6.93 -5.63
CA LEU A 118 -0.60 -5.96 -4.55
C LEU A 118 -0.74 -6.64 -3.19
N ILE A 119 -1.67 -7.59 -3.09
CA ILE A 119 -1.86 -8.48 -1.95
C ILE A 119 -1.80 -9.90 -2.49
N ASP A 120 -1.02 -10.75 -1.85
CA ASP A 120 -0.79 -12.12 -2.27
C ASP A 120 -1.31 -13.07 -1.19
N LEU A 121 -2.26 -13.93 -1.53
CA LEU A 121 -2.89 -14.82 -0.56
C LEU A 121 -1.89 -15.81 0.04
N GLU A 122 -0.92 -16.30 -0.73
CA GLU A 122 0.08 -17.27 -0.25
C GLU A 122 1.13 -16.60 0.66
N GLY A 123 1.53 -15.37 0.32
CA GLY A 123 2.42 -14.57 1.16
C GLY A 123 1.78 -14.04 2.45
N TRP A 124 0.46 -13.82 2.45
CA TRP A 124 -0.27 -13.22 3.58
C TRP A 124 -1.00 -14.25 4.45
N PHE A 125 -1.37 -15.43 3.95
CA PHE A 125 -2.03 -16.47 4.74
C PHE A 125 -1.34 -17.82 4.52
N SER A 126 -0.93 -18.44 5.62
CA SER A 126 -0.30 -19.76 5.58
C SER A 126 -0.56 -20.51 6.88
N ASP A 127 -0.71 -21.83 6.79
CA ASP A 127 -0.75 -22.73 7.95
C ASP A 127 0.59 -22.75 8.71
N LYS A 128 1.68 -22.31 8.06
CA LYS A 128 2.99 -22.10 8.69
C LYS A 128 3.02 -20.87 9.62
N PHE A 129 2.04 -19.97 9.51
CA PHE A 129 1.95 -18.79 10.37
C PHE A 129 1.07 -19.07 11.58
N GLY A 130 1.53 -18.63 12.76
CA GLY A 130 0.70 -18.70 13.97
C GLY A 130 -0.59 -17.89 13.81
N ALA A 131 -1.67 -18.35 14.46
CA ALA A 131 -3.02 -17.78 14.32
C ALA A 131 -3.06 -16.25 14.50
N ALA A 132 -2.29 -15.69 15.44
CA ALA A 132 -2.18 -14.25 15.65
C ALA A 132 -1.69 -13.47 14.41
N LYS A 133 -0.74 -14.02 13.64
CA LYS A 133 -0.23 -13.38 12.42
C LYS A 133 -1.27 -13.43 11.30
N ASN A 134 -1.96 -14.55 11.12
CA ASN A 134 -3.06 -14.67 10.16
C ASN A 134 -4.22 -13.71 10.49
N ILE A 135 -4.57 -13.57 11.78
CA ILE A 135 -5.55 -12.57 12.25
C ILE A 135 -5.08 -11.14 11.95
N ALA A 136 -3.80 -10.82 12.21
CA ALA A 136 -3.25 -9.49 11.93
C ALA A 136 -3.23 -9.16 10.43
N ASN A 137 -2.88 -10.12 9.57
CA ASN A 137 -2.98 -9.98 8.10
C ASN A 137 -4.44 -9.76 7.65
N GLY A 138 -5.39 -10.51 8.22
CA GLY A 138 -6.82 -10.31 8.00
C GLY A 138 -7.31 -8.93 8.45
N LEU A 139 -6.83 -8.42 9.58
CA LEU A 139 -7.16 -7.08 10.08
C LEU A 139 -6.65 -5.98 9.15
N VAL A 140 -5.43 -6.10 8.61
CA VAL A 140 -4.90 -5.16 7.61
C VAL A 140 -5.82 -5.12 6.38
N ILE A 141 -6.19 -6.28 5.83
CA ILE A 141 -7.10 -6.37 4.67
C ILE A 141 -8.49 -5.78 4.99
N PHE A 142 -9.01 -6.03 6.20
CA PHE A 142 -10.27 -5.44 6.66
C PHE A 142 -10.21 -3.91 6.77
N THR A 143 -9.14 -3.35 7.35
CA THR A 143 -8.96 -1.88 7.41
C THR A 143 -8.79 -1.27 6.01
N LEU A 144 -8.09 -1.95 5.10
CA LEU A 144 -7.98 -1.53 3.70
C LEU A 144 -9.34 -1.53 2.99
N PHE A 145 -10.21 -2.52 3.23
CA PHE A 145 -11.57 -2.56 2.70
C PHE A 145 -12.42 -1.37 3.20
N ALA A 146 -12.36 -1.11 4.51
CA ALA A 146 -13.06 0.01 5.13
C ALA A 146 -12.56 1.37 4.59
N ALA A 147 -11.24 1.53 4.45
CA ALA A 147 -10.62 2.71 3.88
C ALA A 147 -11.05 2.92 2.42
N SER A 148 -11.01 1.86 1.59
CA SER A 148 -11.47 1.89 0.20
C SER A 148 -12.93 2.30 0.09
N THR A 149 -13.78 1.79 0.99
CA THR A 149 -15.21 2.13 1.05
C THR A 149 -15.41 3.61 1.31
N GLN A 150 -14.60 4.19 2.20
CA GLN A 150 -14.67 5.61 2.55
C GLN A 150 -14.03 6.53 1.49
N VAL A 151 -13.05 6.04 0.72
CA VAL A 151 -12.54 6.74 -0.46
C VAL A 151 -13.63 6.82 -1.55
N PHE A 152 -14.35 5.73 -1.85
CA PHE A 152 -15.49 5.82 -2.78
C PHE A 152 -16.62 6.72 -2.25
N ASN A 153 -16.94 6.64 -0.95
CA ASN A 153 -17.91 7.53 -0.29
C ASN A 153 -17.48 9.02 -0.37
N SER A 154 -16.19 9.29 -0.32
CA SER A 154 -15.60 10.63 -0.49
C SER A 154 -15.70 11.10 -1.95
N LEU A 155 -15.30 10.28 -2.92
CA LEU A 155 -15.19 10.67 -4.32
C LEU A 155 -16.52 10.75 -5.07
N ILE A 156 -17.51 9.93 -4.71
CA ILE A 156 -18.82 9.93 -5.34
C ILE A 156 -19.67 11.05 -4.70
N PRO A 157 -20.41 11.87 -5.46
CA PRO A 157 -21.38 12.82 -4.90
C PRO A 157 -22.47 12.12 -4.11
N GLU A 158 -22.99 12.77 -3.07
CA GLU A 158 -23.89 12.16 -2.10
C GLU A 158 -25.32 11.89 -2.64
N SER A 159 -25.72 12.58 -3.72
CA SER A 159 -27.08 12.59 -4.27
C SER A 159 -27.13 13.01 -5.75
N GLY A 160 -28.33 12.93 -6.34
CA GLY A 160 -28.66 13.48 -7.67
C GLY A 160 -28.09 12.73 -8.88
N LEU A 161 -28.18 13.35 -10.05
CA LEU A 161 -27.57 12.84 -11.29
C LEU A 161 -26.04 12.63 -11.18
N PRO A 162 -25.24 13.49 -10.51
CA PRO A 162 -23.79 13.31 -10.42
C PRO A 162 -23.38 12.02 -9.71
N PHE A 163 -24.14 11.59 -8.69
CA PHE A 163 -23.96 10.27 -8.06
C PHE A 163 -24.02 9.16 -9.11
N TRP A 164 -25.09 9.11 -9.91
CA TRP A 164 -25.31 8.04 -10.88
C TRP A 164 -24.28 8.01 -12.00
N ILE A 165 -23.90 9.18 -12.55
CA ILE A 165 -22.90 9.26 -13.62
C ILE A 165 -21.53 8.82 -13.11
N ILE A 166 -21.07 9.37 -11.97
CA ILE A 166 -19.74 9.06 -11.43
C ILE A 166 -19.68 7.62 -10.93
N ALA A 167 -20.74 7.11 -10.30
CA ALA A 167 -20.88 5.70 -9.95
C ALA A 167 -20.80 4.81 -11.20
N PHE A 168 -21.57 5.09 -12.26
CA PHE A 168 -21.50 4.32 -13.51
C PHE A 168 -20.09 4.32 -14.12
N CYS A 169 -19.41 5.47 -14.16
CA CYS A 169 -18.02 5.56 -14.60
C CYS A 169 -17.08 4.70 -13.75
N PHE A 170 -17.19 4.76 -12.42
CA PHE A 170 -16.41 3.90 -11.52
C PHE A 170 -16.68 2.41 -11.75
N PHE A 171 -17.94 2.01 -11.82
CA PHE A 171 -18.32 0.62 -12.09
C PHE A 171 -17.74 0.14 -13.42
N TRP A 172 -17.93 0.91 -14.49
CA TRP A 172 -17.42 0.58 -15.82
C TRP A 172 -15.89 0.46 -15.84
N THR A 173 -15.16 1.38 -15.20
CA THR A 173 -13.69 1.32 -15.12
C THR A 173 -13.21 0.12 -14.29
N LEU A 174 -13.77 -0.10 -13.09
CA LEU A 174 -13.40 -1.24 -12.24
C LEU A 174 -13.75 -2.58 -12.89
N TRP A 175 -14.88 -2.67 -13.60
CA TRP A 175 -15.30 -3.86 -14.32
C TRP A 175 -14.37 -4.19 -15.49
N ASN A 176 -14.00 -3.21 -16.32
CA ASN A 176 -13.01 -3.43 -17.38
C ASN A 176 -11.64 -3.81 -16.80
N ASN A 177 -11.25 -3.19 -15.67
CA ASN A 177 -10.00 -3.53 -15.01
C ASN A 177 -10.00 -4.98 -14.46
N LEU A 178 -11.17 -5.56 -14.17
CA LEU A 178 -11.30 -6.93 -13.68
C LEU A 178 -10.90 -7.98 -14.73
N PHE A 179 -10.86 -7.62 -16.01
CA PHE A 179 -10.48 -8.52 -17.11
C PHE A 179 -9.12 -8.18 -17.75
N SER A 180 -8.66 -6.91 -17.72
CA SER A 180 -7.36 -6.52 -18.28
C SER A 180 -6.16 -6.91 -17.39
N GLU A 181 -5.05 -7.35 -17.97
CA GLU A 181 -3.83 -7.73 -17.23
C GLU A 181 -3.09 -6.48 -16.71
N PHE A 182 -2.84 -6.39 -15.40
CA PHE A 182 -2.14 -5.26 -14.78
C PHE A 182 -1.01 -5.69 -13.87
N ASP A 183 0.13 -5.03 -14.04
CA ASP A 183 1.17 -4.92 -13.02
C ASP A 183 0.67 -4.06 -11.85
N THR A 184 1.12 -4.36 -10.64
CA THR A 184 0.85 -3.61 -9.40
C THR A 184 1.03 -2.09 -9.59
N ARG A 185 2.14 -1.69 -10.22
CA ARG A 185 2.46 -0.27 -10.49
C ARG A 185 1.47 0.39 -11.45
N ARG A 186 1.01 -0.32 -12.49
CA ARG A 186 0.02 0.18 -13.45
C ARG A 186 -1.34 0.34 -12.79
N LEU A 187 -1.74 -0.61 -11.94
CA LEU A 187 -2.98 -0.52 -11.16
C LEU A 187 -2.95 0.71 -10.25
N LEU A 188 -1.88 0.92 -9.47
CA LEU A 188 -1.76 2.08 -8.57
C LEU A 188 -1.76 3.42 -9.33
N GLN A 189 -1.08 3.50 -10.49
CA GLN A 189 -1.10 4.69 -11.35
C GLN A 189 -2.49 4.96 -11.93
N SER A 190 -3.18 3.92 -12.43
CA SER A 190 -4.54 4.01 -12.96
C SER A 190 -5.52 4.45 -11.87
N LEU A 191 -5.43 3.87 -10.67
CA LEU A 191 -6.28 4.19 -9.53
C LEU A 191 -6.05 5.62 -9.03
N GLY A 192 -4.79 6.06 -8.91
CA GLY A 192 -4.45 7.43 -8.56
C GLY A 192 -4.97 8.46 -9.57
N GLY A 193 -4.87 8.17 -10.87
CA GLY A 193 -5.45 9.00 -11.93
C GLY A 193 -6.98 9.05 -11.88
N LEU A 194 -7.64 7.90 -11.73
CA LEU A 194 -9.10 7.79 -11.61
C LEU A 194 -9.64 8.54 -10.40
N PHE A 195 -9.01 8.38 -9.23
CA PHE A 195 -9.41 9.04 -8.00
C PHE A 195 -9.12 10.54 -8.02
N GLY A 196 -7.95 10.96 -8.55
CA GLY A 196 -7.63 12.37 -8.74
C GLY A 196 -8.61 13.07 -9.68
N LEU A 197 -8.98 12.41 -10.80
CA LEU A 197 -9.99 12.92 -11.72
C LEU A 197 -11.37 13.02 -11.06
N ALA A 198 -11.83 11.99 -10.35
CA ALA A 198 -13.09 12.02 -9.62
C ALA A 198 -13.13 13.14 -8.56
N PHE A 199 -12.03 13.33 -7.82
CA PHE A 199 -11.88 14.42 -6.86
C PHE A 199 -11.99 15.79 -7.54
N ILE A 200 -11.26 16.01 -8.65
CA ILE A 200 -11.33 17.25 -9.43
C ILE A 200 -12.75 17.51 -9.96
N VAL A 201 -13.44 16.48 -10.45
CA VAL A 201 -14.82 16.61 -10.92
C VAL A 201 -15.76 16.98 -9.76
N LYS A 202 -15.65 16.33 -8.60
CA LYS A 202 -16.48 16.62 -7.42
C LYS A 202 -16.20 18.00 -6.79
N TYR A 203 -14.94 18.38 -6.64
CA TYR A 203 -14.55 19.57 -5.86
C TYR A 203 -14.18 20.81 -6.66
N LEU A 204 -13.82 20.68 -7.94
CA LEU A 204 -13.58 21.83 -8.81
C LEU A 204 -14.71 22.00 -9.82
N LEU A 205 -15.05 20.97 -10.61
CA LEU A 205 -16.03 21.12 -11.69
C LEU A 205 -17.45 21.34 -11.15
N LEU A 206 -17.93 20.46 -10.27
CA LEU A 206 -19.26 20.59 -9.66
C LEU A 206 -19.38 21.80 -8.73
N ALA A 207 -18.31 22.18 -8.01
CA ALA A 207 -18.30 23.38 -7.18
C ALA A 207 -18.45 24.66 -8.02
N ASN A 208 -17.71 24.80 -9.13
CA ASN A 208 -17.81 25.95 -10.03
C ASN A 208 -19.16 26.02 -10.76
N LEU A 209 -19.76 24.87 -11.13
CA LEU A 209 -21.10 24.84 -11.73
C LEU A 209 -22.21 25.28 -10.76
N VAL A 210 -22.01 25.07 -9.46
CA VAL A 210 -23.00 25.33 -8.40
C VAL A 210 -22.75 26.66 -7.66
N SER A 211 -21.66 27.37 -8.01
CA SER A 211 -21.37 28.73 -7.51
C SER A 211 -22.53 29.67 -7.84
N ALA A 212 -23.30 30.01 -6.80
CA ALA A 212 -24.45 30.89 -6.92
C ALA A 212 -24.01 32.36 -6.86
N GLU A 213 -24.45 33.14 -7.84
CA GLU A 213 -24.40 34.61 -7.76
C GLU A 213 -25.31 35.11 -6.64
N GLU A 214 -24.89 36.15 -5.93
CA GLU A 214 -25.65 36.76 -4.82
C GLU A 214 -26.94 37.40 -5.36
N GLY A 215 -28.10 36.93 -4.91
CA GLY A 215 -29.39 37.46 -5.35
C GLY A 215 -30.61 36.62 -4.98
N SER A 216 -31.79 37.24 -5.10
CA SER A 216 -33.08 36.59 -4.91
C SER A 216 -33.32 35.47 -5.93
N TRP A 217 -33.97 34.38 -5.52
CA TRP A 217 -34.24 33.21 -6.36
C TRP A 217 -34.88 33.58 -7.71
N ILE A 218 -35.88 34.46 -7.70
CA ILE A 218 -36.54 34.96 -8.92
C ILE A 218 -35.54 35.66 -9.85
N THR A 219 -34.65 36.49 -9.28
CA THR A 219 -33.61 37.20 -10.05
C THR A 219 -32.60 36.22 -10.66
N ARG A 220 -32.22 35.16 -9.93
CA ARG A 220 -31.31 34.12 -10.44
C ARG A 220 -31.93 33.28 -11.55
N VAL A 221 -33.21 32.92 -11.44
CA VAL A 221 -33.94 32.20 -12.51
C VAL A 221 -34.04 33.05 -13.78
N TRP A 222 -34.22 34.37 -13.67
CA TRP A 222 -34.24 35.26 -14.84
C TRP A 222 -32.85 35.56 -15.42
N GLN A 223 -31.81 35.67 -14.60
CA GLN A 223 -30.45 35.97 -15.06
C GLN A 223 -29.71 34.73 -15.59
N ASN A 224 -29.95 33.56 -15.00
CA ASN A 224 -29.24 32.32 -15.29
C ASN A 224 -30.18 31.09 -15.19
N PRO A 225 -31.26 31.01 -16.00
CA PRO A 225 -32.27 29.93 -15.91
C PRO A 225 -31.66 28.53 -16.02
N THR A 226 -30.64 28.39 -16.87
CA THR A 226 -29.90 27.14 -17.06
C THR A 226 -29.17 26.72 -15.78
N LYS A 227 -28.52 27.65 -15.05
CA LYS A 227 -27.80 27.31 -13.81
C LYS A 227 -28.76 26.89 -12.69
N GLU A 228 -29.89 27.58 -12.53
CA GLU A 228 -30.93 27.21 -11.55
C GLU A 228 -31.57 25.84 -11.90
N ALA A 229 -31.88 25.58 -13.17
CA ALA A 229 -32.39 24.28 -13.61
C ALA A 229 -31.38 23.14 -13.36
N PHE A 230 -30.09 23.37 -13.63
CA PHE A 230 -29.04 22.41 -13.24
C PHE A 230 -28.93 22.28 -11.73
N ALA A 231 -28.91 23.36 -10.94
CA ALA A 231 -28.83 23.26 -9.48
C ALA A 231 -29.96 22.42 -8.87
N TYR A 232 -31.20 22.58 -9.38
CA TYR A 232 -32.35 21.76 -8.99
C TYR A 232 -32.23 20.30 -9.45
N PHE A 233 -31.78 20.06 -10.68
CA PHE A 233 -31.63 18.71 -11.25
C PHE A 233 -30.45 17.92 -10.65
N LEU A 234 -29.43 18.62 -10.16
CA LEU A 234 -28.24 18.03 -9.58
C LEU A 234 -28.43 17.69 -8.09
N ASP A 235 -29.33 18.36 -7.37
CA ASP A 235 -29.67 18.16 -5.94
C ASP A 235 -28.43 17.89 -5.05
N ILE A 236 -27.40 18.71 -5.21
CA ILE A 236 -26.11 18.51 -4.55
C ILE A 236 -26.18 19.08 -3.13
N ARG A 237 -26.14 18.19 -2.14
CA ARG A 237 -25.97 18.59 -0.73
C ARG A 237 -24.66 19.37 -0.57
N ARG A 238 -24.77 20.62 -0.13
CA ARG A 238 -23.61 21.50 0.10
C ARG A 238 -22.94 21.18 1.43
N PHE A 239 -21.62 21.21 1.44
CA PHE A 239 -20.77 21.08 2.61
C PHE A 239 -19.75 22.22 2.65
N SER A 240 -19.21 22.53 3.82
CA SER A 240 -18.15 23.52 3.97
C SER A 240 -16.90 23.11 3.16
N SER A 241 -16.16 24.10 2.64
CA SER A 241 -14.90 23.90 1.91
C SER A 241 -13.85 23.11 2.72
N ALA A 242 -13.92 23.19 4.05
CA ALA A 242 -13.15 22.36 4.99
C ALA A 242 -13.25 20.85 4.67
N THR A 243 -14.42 20.39 4.19
CA THR A 243 -14.64 19.01 3.74
C THR A 243 -13.73 18.62 2.57
N GLY A 244 -13.55 19.50 1.59
CA GLY A 244 -12.73 19.23 0.41
C GLY A 244 -11.25 19.03 0.77
N TYR A 245 -10.73 19.82 1.71
CA TYR A 245 -9.37 19.65 2.23
C TYR A 245 -9.20 18.33 2.99
N ILE A 246 -10.14 17.97 3.87
CA ILE A 246 -10.10 16.68 4.60
C ILE A 246 -10.09 15.50 3.61
N GLN A 247 -10.91 15.56 2.56
CA GLN A 247 -10.98 14.50 1.56
C GLN A 247 -9.73 14.45 0.66
N PHE A 248 -9.13 15.59 0.34
CA PHE A 248 -7.85 15.64 -0.37
C PHE A 248 -6.73 14.93 0.42
N PHE A 249 -6.59 15.25 1.71
CA PHE A 249 -5.63 14.56 2.58
C PHE A 249 -5.97 13.08 2.79
N THR A 250 -7.26 12.73 2.89
CA THR A 250 -7.73 11.34 2.95
C THR A 250 -7.28 10.54 1.73
N LEU A 251 -7.43 11.11 0.53
CA LEU A 251 -7.05 10.46 -0.71
C LEU A 251 -5.53 10.28 -0.82
N ILE A 252 -4.75 11.31 -0.50
CA ILE A 252 -3.28 11.22 -0.47
C ILE A 252 -2.83 10.15 0.54
N LEU A 253 -3.38 10.17 1.75
CA LEU A 253 -3.04 9.22 2.81
C LEU A 253 -3.38 7.77 2.40
N TYR A 254 -4.51 7.56 1.71
CA TYR A 254 -4.87 6.26 1.15
C TYR A 254 -3.90 5.79 0.07
N LEU A 255 -3.53 6.66 -0.87
CA LEU A 255 -2.58 6.31 -1.94
C LEU A 255 -1.18 6.03 -1.39
N ILE A 256 -0.74 6.76 -0.35
CA ILE A 256 0.49 6.46 0.40
C ILE A 256 0.36 5.11 1.11
N GLY A 257 -0.76 4.84 1.78
CA GLY A 257 -1.05 3.55 2.41
C GLY A 257 -0.93 2.39 1.41
N LEU A 258 -1.57 2.50 0.25
CA LEU A 258 -1.46 1.51 -0.84
C LEU A 258 -0.03 1.34 -1.35
N PHE A 259 0.76 2.42 -1.46
CA PHE A 259 2.17 2.35 -1.87
C PHE A 259 3.06 1.67 -0.82
N VAL A 260 2.69 1.78 0.46
CA VAL A 260 3.38 1.12 1.59
C VAL A 260 2.98 -0.35 1.75
N VAL A 261 1.84 -0.79 1.17
CA VAL A 261 1.55 -2.24 1.00
C VAL A 261 2.66 -2.85 0.14
N ARG A 262 3.58 -3.57 0.79
CA ARG A 262 4.65 -4.27 0.07
C ARG A 262 4.03 -5.34 -0.81
N PRO A 263 4.22 -5.33 -2.14
CA PRO A 263 3.96 -6.52 -2.94
C PRO A 263 4.85 -7.65 -2.39
N SER A 264 4.35 -8.88 -2.34
CA SER A 264 5.22 -10.01 -2.01
C SER A 264 6.29 -10.11 -3.10
N SER A 265 7.55 -10.07 -2.70
CA SER A 265 8.64 -10.33 -3.63
C SER A 265 8.60 -11.81 -3.97
N SER A 266 8.07 -12.14 -5.15
CA SER A 266 8.38 -13.40 -5.81
C SER A 266 9.85 -13.38 -6.22
N GLU A 267 10.75 -13.66 -5.28
CA GLU A 267 12.08 -14.15 -5.61
C GLU A 267 11.94 -15.58 -6.15
N SER A 268 11.68 -15.67 -7.46
CA SER A 268 12.07 -16.78 -8.32
C SER A 268 12.79 -16.14 -9.51
N LYS A 269 14.11 -16.32 -9.66
CA LYS A 269 14.72 -17.53 -10.26
C LYS A 269 14.11 -17.85 -11.62
#